data_AF-A0A955SRB0-F1
#
_entry.id   AF-A0A955SRB0-F1
#
_cell.length_a   1.000
_cell.length_b   1.000
_cell.length_c   1.000
_cell.angle_alpha   90.00
_cell.angle_beta   90.00
_cell.angle_gamma   90.00
#
_symmetry.space_group_name_H-M   'P 1'
#
loop_
_entity.id
_entity.type
_entity.pdbx_description
1 polymer ?
#
loop_
_entity_poly.entity_id
_entity_poly.type
_entity_poly.pdbx_seq_one_letter_code
_entity_poly.pdbx_strand_id
1 'polypeptide(L)'
;DRAAQFATIDSEALDRLRYPKSVVNVSIPVRMDDGSLRIFEGYRVRHDDTRGPTKGGIRFHPQVHLGEVKALAFWMTCKCAVAGIPFGGGKGGVIVNPKELSRMELERLSRGFVQQLADFIGPDTDIPAPDVYTNSMIMGWMMDEYSTIQRRRTPDVITGKPIPLGGSLG
;
A
#
# COMPACT_ATOMS: atom_id res chain seq x y z
N ASP A 1 19.69 14.24 2.80
CA ASP A 1 20.93 14.94 3.17
C ASP A 1 21.81 15.35 1.99
N ARG A 2 22.47 14.44 1.26
CA ARG A 2 23.34 14.84 0.12
C ARG A 2 22.66 15.75 -0.89
N ALA A 3 21.44 15.41 -1.32
CA ALA A 3 20.69 16.22 -2.28
C ALA A 3 20.26 17.60 -1.72
N ALA A 4 20.03 17.70 -0.41
CA ALA A 4 19.62 18.95 0.23
C ALA A 4 20.71 20.02 0.20
N GLN A 5 21.99 19.63 0.02
CA GLN A 5 23.11 20.56 -0.17
C GLN A 5 23.02 21.35 -1.48
N PHE A 6 22.24 20.87 -2.45
CA PHE A 6 22.09 21.47 -3.77
C PHE A 6 20.77 22.25 -3.93
N ALA A 7 19.97 22.38 -2.87
CA ALA A 7 18.68 23.05 -2.90
C ALA A 7 18.54 24.02 -1.72
N THR A 8 17.86 25.15 -1.94
CA THR A 8 17.41 25.99 -0.83
C THR A 8 16.15 25.34 -0.25
N ILE A 9 16.31 24.63 0.87
CA ILE A 9 15.22 23.97 1.58
C ILE A 9 15.16 24.48 3.02
N ASP A 10 13.96 24.76 3.49
CA ASP A 10 13.71 25.11 4.87
C ASP A 10 14.10 23.93 5.81
N SER A 11 14.67 24.24 6.97
CA SER A 11 15.15 23.21 7.91
C SER A 11 14.02 22.35 8.47
N GLU A 12 12.86 22.93 8.74
CA GLU A 12 11.70 22.21 9.25
C GLU A 12 11.12 21.30 8.16
N ALA A 13 11.10 21.77 6.90
CA ALA A 13 10.70 20.95 5.76
C ALA A 13 11.65 19.74 5.58
N LEU A 14 12.96 19.94 5.72
CA LEU A 14 13.94 18.86 5.65
C LEU A 14 13.77 17.86 6.80
N ASP A 15 13.53 18.33 8.02
CA ASP A 15 13.30 17.47 9.17
C ASP A 15 12.01 16.67 9.03
N ARG A 16 10.93 17.28 8.52
CA ARG A 16 9.69 16.57 8.23
C ARG A 16 9.90 15.43 7.24
N LEU A 17 10.72 15.60 6.21
CA LEU A 17 11.01 14.53 5.23
C LEU A 17 11.73 13.32 5.83
N ARG A 18 12.40 13.47 6.97
CA ARG A 18 13.09 12.36 7.66
C ARG A 18 12.12 11.37 8.30
N TYR A 19 10.89 11.77 8.57
CA TYR A 19 9.92 10.95 9.29
C TYR A 19 8.65 10.72 8.45
N PRO A 20 8.13 9.49 8.40
CA PRO A 20 6.83 9.25 7.77
C PRO A 20 5.71 9.85 8.60
N LYS A 21 4.72 10.46 7.94
CA LYS A 21 3.51 11.02 8.57
C LYS A 21 2.74 10.01 9.41
N SER A 22 2.58 8.78 8.92
CA SER A 22 1.91 7.72 9.68
C SER A 22 2.36 6.34 9.25
N VAL A 23 2.34 5.41 10.21
CA VAL A 23 2.70 4.01 10.04
C VAL A 23 1.65 3.18 10.76
N VAL A 24 1.13 2.18 10.08
CA VAL A 24 0.19 1.20 10.63
C VAL A 24 0.83 -0.19 10.50
N ASN A 25 0.84 -0.93 11.62
CA ASN A 25 1.19 -2.35 11.69
C ASN A 25 -0.07 -3.11 12.07
N VAL A 26 -0.37 -4.18 11.33
CA VAL A 26 -1.60 -4.97 11.49
C VAL A 26 -1.31 -6.46 11.53
N SER A 27 -2.09 -7.17 12.32
CA SER A 27 -2.16 -8.63 12.31
C SER A 27 -3.34 -9.08 11.46
N ILE A 28 -3.10 -10.01 10.54
CA ILE A 28 -4.08 -10.47 9.56
C ILE A 28 -4.35 -11.97 9.80
N PRO A 29 -5.40 -12.30 10.56
CA PRO A 29 -5.78 -13.70 10.78
C PRO A 29 -6.38 -14.29 9.51
N VAL A 30 -5.85 -15.43 9.05
CA VAL A 30 -6.31 -16.16 7.86
C VAL A 30 -6.56 -17.61 8.21
N ARG A 31 -7.76 -18.10 7.88
CA ARG A 31 -8.08 -19.53 7.91
C ARG A 31 -7.47 -20.19 6.68
N MET A 32 -6.51 -21.07 6.91
CA MET A 32 -5.83 -21.87 5.89
C MET A 32 -6.77 -22.95 5.35
N ASP A 33 -6.44 -23.52 4.19
CA ASP A 33 -7.28 -24.53 3.53
C ASP A 33 -7.35 -25.86 4.32
N ASP A 34 -6.35 -26.15 5.15
CA ASP A 34 -6.35 -27.27 6.10
C ASP A 34 -7.18 -27.02 7.37
N GLY A 35 -7.78 -25.83 7.49
CA GLY A 35 -8.56 -25.40 8.64
C GLY A 35 -7.75 -24.78 9.78
N SER A 36 -6.41 -24.75 9.70
CA SER A 36 -5.57 -24.07 10.68
C SER A 36 -5.70 -22.55 10.61
N LEU A 37 -5.39 -21.86 11.70
CA LEU A 37 -5.33 -20.39 11.73
C LEU A 37 -3.88 -19.96 11.61
N ARG A 38 -3.57 -19.09 10.65
CA ARG A 38 -2.28 -18.42 10.53
C ARG A 38 -2.46 -16.90 10.64
N ILE A 39 -1.60 -16.24 11.40
CA ILE A 39 -1.59 -14.79 11.53
C ILE A 39 -0.41 -14.26 10.70
N PHE A 40 -0.70 -13.34 9.78
CA PHE A 40 0.31 -12.65 8.98
C PHE A 40 0.50 -11.23 9.51
N GLU A 41 1.71 -10.71 9.43
CA GLU A 41 2.01 -9.31 9.76
C GLU A 41 1.99 -8.46 8.49
N GLY A 42 1.36 -7.29 8.57
CA GLY A 42 1.26 -6.34 7.48
C GLY A 42 1.57 -4.91 7.90
N TYR A 43 2.08 -4.12 6.96
CA TYR A 43 2.42 -2.72 7.15
C TYR A 43 1.77 -1.85 6.09
N ARG A 44 1.36 -0.65 6.49
CA ARG A 44 1.06 0.46 5.58
C ARG A 44 1.66 1.76 6.11
N VAL A 45 2.42 2.44 5.26
CA VAL A 45 3.13 3.68 5.59
C VAL A 45 2.67 4.77 4.64
N ARG A 46 2.30 5.92 5.20
CA ARG A 46 2.12 7.19 4.49
C ARG A 46 3.27 8.09 4.88
N HIS A 47 4.17 8.36 3.94
CA HIS A 47 5.37 9.14 4.19
C HIS A 47 5.06 10.64 4.22
N ASP A 48 4.53 11.18 3.12
CA ASP A 48 4.09 12.58 3.04
C ASP A 48 2.90 12.70 2.10
N ASP A 49 1.94 13.55 2.44
CA ASP A 49 0.71 13.83 1.70
C ASP A 49 0.53 15.32 1.34
N THR A 50 1.59 16.12 1.43
CA THR A 50 1.54 17.58 1.22
C THR A 50 1.06 17.94 -0.19
N ARG A 51 1.37 17.10 -1.18
CA ARG A 51 0.99 17.30 -2.59
C ARG A 51 -0.34 16.65 -2.98
N GLY A 52 -0.97 15.91 -2.07
CA GLY A 52 -2.18 15.13 -2.33
C GLY A 52 -2.15 13.75 -1.66
N PRO A 53 -3.16 12.91 -1.93
CA PRO A 53 -3.28 11.57 -1.35
C PRO A 53 -2.00 10.74 -1.54
N THR A 54 -1.67 9.88 -0.58
CA THR A 54 -0.47 9.06 -0.73
C THR A 54 -0.66 7.97 -1.78
N LYS A 55 0.38 7.71 -2.56
CA LYS A 55 0.36 6.66 -3.59
C LYS A 55 1.48 5.67 -3.36
N GLY A 56 1.16 4.38 -3.44
CA GLY A 56 2.19 3.37 -3.64
C GLY A 56 1.78 1.92 -3.39
N GLY A 57 2.62 1.02 -3.88
CA GLY A 57 2.31 -0.40 -4.00
C GLY A 57 2.25 -1.18 -2.70
N ILE A 58 1.66 -2.37 -2.76
CA ILE A 58 1.61 -3.39 -1.69
C ILE A 58 2.49 -4.57 -2.11
N ARG A 59 3.50 -4.89 -1.31
CA ARG A 59 4.44 -6.00 -1.55
C ARG A 59 4.10 -7.23 -0.72
N PHE A 60 4.03 -8.39 -1.34
CA PHE A 60 3.95 -9.66 -0.62
C PHE A 60 5.31 -10.34 -0.70
N HIS A 61 6.07 -10.39 0.39
CA HIS A 61 7.40 -11.01 0.38
C HIS A 61 7.81 -11.46 1.79
N PRO A 62 8.51 -12.60 1.96
CA PRO A 62 8.88 -13.12 3.28
C PRO A 62 9.89 -12.25 4.03
N GLN A 63 10.61 -11.37 3.33
CA GLN A 63 11.60 -10.46 3.92
C GLN A 63 11.11 -9.01 4.07
N VAL A 64 9.82 -8.75 3.85
CA VAL A 64 9.26 -7.41 4.13
C VAL A 64 9.52 -7.06 5.58
N HIS A 65 10.04 -5.86 5.81
CA HIS A 65 10.18 -5.30 7.15
C HIS A 65 9.85 -3.81 7.14
N LEU A 66 9.48 -3.26 8.29
CA LEU A 66 9.00 -1.88 8.39
C LEU A 66 10.01 -0.84 7.85
N GLY A 67 11.31 -1.04 8.09
CA GLY A 67 12.37 -0.15 7.59
C GLY A 67 12.38 -0.03 6.06
N GLU A 68 12.25 -1.16 5.35
CA GLU A 68 12.15 -1.18 3.89
C GLU A 68 10.88 -0.45 3.41
N VAL A 69 9.73 -0.72 4.03
CA VAL A 69 8.46 -0.10 3.64
C VAL A 69 8.51 1.42 3.83
N LYS A 70 9.11 1.91 4.92
CA LYS A 70 9.35 3.35 5.15
C LYS A 70 10.25 3.96 4.06
N ALA A 71 11.36 3.30 3.74
CA ALA A 71 12.27 3.79 2.70
C ALA A 71 11.60 3.84 1.32
N LEU A 72 10.82 2.81 0.96
CA LEU A 72 10.09 2.78 -0.30
C LEU A 72 8.95 3.81 -0.35
N ALA A 73 8.29 4.12 0.78
CA ALA A 73 7.30 5.18 0.86
C ALA A 73 7.93 6.57 0.66
N PHE A 74 9.10 6.82 1.26
CA PHE A 74 9.90 8.02 1.00
C PHE A 74 10.25 8.15 -0.49
N TRP A 75 10.70 7.06 -1.13
CA TRP A 75 10.98 7.07 -2.57
C TRP A 75 9.74 7.36 -3.42
N MET A 76 8.55 6.93 -2.98
CA MET A 76 7.30 7.29 -3.65
C MET A 76 7.01 8.80 -3.55
N THR A 77 7.26 9.43 -2.40
CA THR A 77 7.16 10.89 -2.24
C THR A 77 8.04 11.61 -3.26
N CYS A 78 9.33 11.24 -3.32
CA CYS A 78 10.27 11.83 -4.26
C CYS A 78 9.88 11.58 -5.72
N LYS A 79 9.49 10.34 -6.06
CA LYS A 79 9.12 9.97 -7.43
C LYS A 79 7.91 10.77 -7.92
N CYS A 80 6.85 10.85 -7.11
CA CYS A 80 5.64 11.59 -7.47
C CYS A 80 5.92 13.10 -7.61
N ALA A 81 6.76 13.67 -6.74
CA ALA A 81 7.19 15.06 -6.83
C ALA A 81 7.98 15.34 -8.12
N VAL A 82 8.98 14.50 -8.43
CA VAL A 82 9.80 14.65 -9.65
C VAL A 82 8.97 14.49 -10.92
N ALA A 83 8.00 13.56 -10.93
CA ALA A 83 7.10 13.35 -12.07
C ALA A 83 6.00 14.43 -12.19
N GLY A 84 5.87 15.36 -11.23
CA GLY A 84 4.85 16.41 -11.25
C GLY A 84 3.42 15.90 -11.01
N ILE A 85 3.25 14.70 -10.46
CA ILE A 85 1.92 14.09 -10.24
C ILE A 85 1.39 14.55 -8.87
N PRO A 86 0.07 14.84 -8.72
CA PRO A 86 -0.53 15.34 -7.48
C PRO A 86 -0.75 14.22 -6.44
N PHE A 87 0.32 13.48 -6.12
CA PHE A 87 0.31 12.45 -5.08
C PHE A 87 1.46 12.62 -4.12
N GLY A 88 1.20 12.21 -2.88
CA GLY A 88 2.21 11.94 -1.87
C GLY A 88 2.84 10.55 -2.00
N GLY A 89 3.65 10.16 -1.01
CA GLY A 89 4.31 8.86 -0.97
C GLY A 89 3.71 7.90 0.02
N GLY A 90 3.31 6.72 -0.46
CA GLY A 90 2.84 5.62 0.38
C GLY A 90 3.52 4.30 0.02
N LYS A 91 3.48 3.33 0.92
CA LYS A 91 3.87 1.95 0.62
C LYS A 91 3.24 0.99 1.63
N GLY A 92 2.97 -0.24 1.21
CA GLY A 92 2.61 -1.30 2.13
C GLY A 92 3.28 -2.60 1.80
N GLY A 93 3.16 -3.55 2.72
CA GLY A 93 3.58 -4.92 2.46
C GLY A 93 3.08 -5.88 3.52
N VAL A 94 3.11 -7.17 3.19
CA VAL A 94 2.74 -8.27 4.08
C VAL A 94 3.90 -9.26 4.09
N ILE A 95 4.27 -9.72 5.28
CA ILE A 95 5.34 -10.70 5.48
C ILE A 95 4.78 -12.08 5.12
N VAL A 96 4.94 -12.48 3.86
CA VAL A 96 4.40 -13.74 3.33
C VAL A 96 5.18 -14.22 2.11
N ASN A 97 5.34 -15.54 1.98
CA ASN A 97 5.71 -16.15 0.71
C ASN A 97 4.43 -16.56 -0.03
N PRO A 98 4.00 -15.83 -1.07
CA PRO A 98 2.74 -16.13 -1.77
C PRO A 98 2.79 -17.44 -2.55
N LYS A 99 3.97 -18.03 -2.78
CA LYS A 99 4.12 -19.34 -3.44
C LYS A 99 3.73 -20.51 -2.54
N GLU A 100 3.67 -20.28 -1.23
CA GLU A 100 3.23 -21.27 -0.23
C GLU A 100 1.73 -21.22 0.01
N LEU A 101 1.02 -20.24 -0.57
CA LEU A 101 -0.40 -20.07 -0.39
C LEU A 101 -1.16 -20.59 -1.60
N SER A 102 -2.28 -21.25 -1.33
CA SER A 102 -3.28 -21.48 -2.37
C SER A 102 -3.86 -20.16 -2.86
N ARG A 103 -4.51 -20.18 -4.03
CA ARG A 103 -5.19 -19.00 -4.55
C ARG A 103 -6.27 -18.49 -3.60
N MET A 104 -6.93 -19.39 -2.86
CA MET A 104 -8.02 -19.03 -1.93
C MET A 104 -7.46 -18.43 -0.64
N GLU A 105 -6.37 -18.98 -0.13
CA GLU A 105 -5.66 -18.41 1.01
C GLU A 105 -5.10 -17.02 0.68
N LEU A 106 -4.56 -16.85 -0.53
CA LEU A 106 -4.05 -15.57 -1.01
C LEU A 106 -5.17 -14.52 -1.15
N GLU A 107 -6.35 -14.91 -1.62
CA GLU A 107 -7.53 -14.04 -1.64
C GLU A 107 -7.96 -13.65 -0.21
N ARG A 108 -8.10 -14.62 0.69
CA ARG A 108 -8.46 -14.37 2.10
C ARG A 108 -7.46 -13.44 2.77
N LEU A 109 -6.16 -13.64 2.54
CA LEU A 109 -5.09 -12.76 3.03
C LEU A 109 -5.25 -11.33 2.49
N SER A 110 -5.50 -11.21 1.18
CA SER A 110 -5.64 -9.91 0.51
C SER A 110 -6.85 -9.12 1.04
N ARG A 111 -7.98 -9.80 1.24
CA ARG A 111 -9.19 -9.23 1.84
C ARG A 111 -8.98 -8.88 3.30
N GLY A 112 -8.41 -9.81 4.08
CA GLY A 112 -8.07 -9.59 5.48
C GLY A 112 -7.16 -8.38 5.69
N PHE A 113 -6.20 -8.15 4.79
CA PHE A 113 -5.34 -6.96 4.85
C PHE A 113 -6.14 -5.66 4.67
N VAL A 114 -7.10 -5.64 3.75
CA VAL A 114 -7.98 -4.47 3.54
C VAL A 114 -8.91 -4.24 4.71
N GLN A 115 -9.45 -5.30 5.32
CA GLN A 115 -10.28 -5.19 6.52
C GLN A 115 -9.55 -4.47 7.66
N GLN A 116 -8.24 -4.70 7.82
CA GLN A 116 -7.43 -4.02 8.83
C GLN A 116 -7.08 -2.56 8.47
N LEU A 117 -7.21 -2.18 7.20
CA LEU A 117 -6.74 -0.89 6.69
C LEU A 117 -7.84 0.01 6.13
N ALA A 118 -9.11 -0.42 6.14
CA ALA A 118 -10.20 0.26 5.47
C ALA A 118 -10.41 1.72 5.92
N ASP A 119 -10.06 2.06 7.16
CA ASP A 119 -10.14 3.43 7.68
C ASP A 119 -8.84 4.24 7.45
N PHE A 120 -7.78 3.57 7.03
CA PHE A 120 -6.46 4.18 6.78
C PHE A 120 -6.22 4.50 5.29
N ILE A 121 -6.89 3.76 4.40
CA ILE A 121 -6.83 3.94 2.94
C ILE A 121 -8.10 4.59 2.42
N GLY A 122 -8.02 5.17 1.23
CA GLY A 122 -9.18 5.81 0.60
C GLY A 122 -8.80 6.58 -0.66
N PRO A 123 -9.76 6.83 -1.57
CA PRO A 123 -9.49 7.49 -2.84
C PRO A 123 -8.89 8.89 -2.67
N ASP A 124 -9.29 9.60 -1.62
CA ASP A 124 -8.80 10.96 -1.31
C ASP A 124 -7.76 10.97 -0.18
N THR A 125 -7.21 9.81 0.20
CA THR A 125 -6.35 9.69 1.38
C THR A 125 -5.09 8.86 1.10
N ASP A 126 -5.25 7.61 0.69
CA ASP A 126 -4.15 6.72 0.34
C ASP A 126 -4.63 5.66 -0.66
N ILE A 127 -3.96 5.59 -1.81
CA ILE A 127 -4.39 4.78 -2.96
C ILE A 127 -3.32 3.70 -3.22
N PRO A 128 -3.54 2.43 -2.80
CA PRO A 128 -2.62 1.35 -3.08
C PRO A 128 -2.47 0.98 -4.57
N ALA A 129 -1.47 0.14 -4.86
CA ALA A 129 -1.14 -0.36 -6.19
C ALA A 129 -0.47 -1.75 -6.10
N PRO A 130 -0.25 -2.45 -7.23
CA PRO A 130 0.61 -3.61 -7.26
C PRO A 130 2.07 -3.26 -6.93
N ASP A 131 2.79 -4.25 -6.43
CA ASP A 131 4.25 -4.30 -6.28
C ASP A 131 4.71 -5.76 -6.45
N VAL A 132 5.90 -6.11 -5.96
CA VAL A 132 6.44 -7.47 -6.00
C VAL A 132 5.44 -8.46 -5.39
N TYR A 133 5.12 -9.47 -6.21
CA TYR A 133 4.18 -10.56 -5.95
C TYR A 133 2.74 -10.13 -5.61
N THR A 134 2.35 -8.92 -5.98
CA THR A 134 0.94 -8.55 -6.13
C THR A 134 0.65 -8.18 -7.57
N ASN A 135 -0.60 -8.34 -8.01
CA ASN A 135 -1.00 -8.18 -9.41
C ASN A 135 -2.44 -7.67 -9.51
N SER A 136 -2.96 -7.57 -10.74
CA SER A 136 -4.30 -7.05 -10.99
C SER A 136 -5.40 -7.85 -10.31
N MET A 137 -5.31 -9.18 -10.24
CA MET A 137 -6.31 -9.99 -9.52
C MET A 137 -6.34 -9.63 -8.03
N ILE A 138 -5.17 -9.53 -7.39
CA ILE A 138 -5.07 -9.14 -5.97
C ILE A 138 -5.64 -7.73 -5.75
N MET A 139 -5.35 -6.77 -6.64
CA MET A 139 -5.93 -5.44 -6.57
C MET A 139 -7.46 -5.45 -6.75
N GLY A 140 -7.98 -6.36 -7.59
CA GLY A 140 -9.41 -6.59 -7.75
C GLY A 140 -10.07 -7.04 -6.46
N TRP A 141 -9.52 -8.07 -5.80
CA TRP A 141 -10.00 -8.56 -4.50
C TRP A 141 -9.97 -7.48 -3.42
N MET A 142 -8.87 -6.73 -3.35
CA MET A 142 -8.72 -5.67 -2.36
C MET A 142 -9.72 -4.52 -2.58
N MET A 143 -9.95 -4.12 -3.84
CA MET A 143 -10.93 -3.07 -4.17
C MET A 143 -12.37 -3.51 -3.87
N ASP A 144 -12.70 -4.76 -4.19
CA ASP A 144 -14.01 -5.35 -3.93
C ASP A 144 -14.30 -5.41 -2.42
N GLU A 145 -13.33 -5.85 -1.63
CA GLU A 145 -13.43 -5.87 -0.16
C GLU A 145 -13.64 -4.47 0.41
N TYR A 146 -12.84 -3.50 -0.02
CA TYR A 146 -12.97 -2.11 0.42
C TYR A 146 -14.35 -1.53 0.06
N SER A 147 -14.82 -1.79 -1.17
CA SER A 147 -16.13 -1.32 -1.63
C SER A 147 -17.28 -1.92 -0.81
N THR A 148 -17.14 -3.19 -0.39
CA THR A 148 -18.10 -3.87 0.48
C THR A 148 -18.14 -3.25 1.87
N ILE A 149 -16.97 -3.00 2.47
CA ILE A 149 -16.85 -2.34 3.78
C ILE A 149 -17.48 -0.93 3.75
N GLN A 150 -17.16 -0.15 2.73
CA GLN A 150 -17.67 1.21 2.55
C GLN A 150 -19.12 1.27 2.02
N ARG A 151 -19.72 0.11 1.71
CA ARG A 151 -21.08 -0.01 1.13
C ARG A 151 -21.28 0.87 -0.10
N ARG A 152 -20.21 1.08 -0.86
CA ARG A 152 -20.18 1.96 -2.03
C ARG A 152 -19.16 1.43 -3.01
N ARG A 153 -19.52 1.45 -4.30
CA ARG A 153 -18.58 1.11 -5.37
C ARG A 153 -17.49 2.18 -5.47
N THR A 154 -16.28 1.85 -5.04
CA THR A 154 -15.12 2.76 -5.01
C THR A 154 -13.94 2.15 -5.78
N PRO A 155 -14.00 2.13 -7.12
CA PRO A 155 -12.95 1.53 -7.95
C PRO A 155 -11.63 2.31 -7.87
N ASP A 156 -11.69 3.58 -7.50
CA ASP A 156 -10.60 4.54 -7.39
C ASP A 156 -9.69 4.33 -6.15
N VAL A 157 -10.14 3.56 -5.16
CA VAL A 157 -9.33 3.28 -3.95
C VAL A 157 -8.00 2.59 -4.25
N ILE A 158 -7.92 1.79 -5.32
CA ILE A 158 -6.74 1.00 -5.69
C ILE A 158 -6.50 1.09 -7.19
N THR A 159 -5.24 1.24 -7.62
CA THR A 159 -4.87 1.22 -9.06
C THR A 159 -4.33 -0.14 -9.50
N GLY A 160 -4.16 -0.36 -10.81
CA GLY A 160 -3.59 -1.62 -11.33
C GLY A 160 -4.55 -2.81 -11.29
N LYS A 161 -5.85 -2.53 -11.19
CA LYS A 161 -6.95 -3.52 -11.20
C LYS A 161 -7.15 -4.11 -12.61
N PRO A 162 -7.91 -5.20 -12.76
CA PRO A 162 -8.30 -5.72 -14.06
C PRO A 162 -9.16 -4.70 -14.82
N ILE A 163 -9.12 -4.72 -16.16
CA ILE A 163 -9.88 -3.79 -17.02
C ILE A 163 -11.39 -3.79 -16.69
N PRO A 164 -12.06 -4.95 -16.52
CA PRO A 164 -13.49 -4.96 -16.19
C PRO A 164 -13.84 -4.29 -14.85
N LEU A 165 -12.85 -4.11 -13.97
CA LEU A 165 -13.00 -3.49 -12.65
C LEU A 165 -12.49 -2.04 -12.61
N GLY A 166 -12.33 -1.39 -13.77
CA GLY A 166 -11.83 -0.01 -13.86
C GLY A 166 -10.30 0.09 -13.83
N GLY A 167 -9.61 -0.92 -14.36
CA GLY A 167 -8.19 -0.83 -14.71
C GLY A 167 -7.95 -0.02 -15.98
N SER A 168 -6.72 0.48 -16.16
CA SER A 168 -6.27 1.11 -17.41
C SER A 168 -5.48 0.09 -18.25
N LEU A 169 -5.50 0.25 -19.59
CA LEU A 169 -4.75 -0.57 -20.54
C LEU A 169 -3.26 -0.22 -20.63
N GLY A 170 -2.88 0.96 -20.15
CA GLY A 170 -1.58 1.58 -20.38
C GLY A 170 -1.78 3.02 -20.78
#